data_AF-A0A4Y6UNK9-F1
#
_entry.id   AF-A0A4Y6UNK9-F1
#
_cell.length_a   1.000
_cell.length_b   1.000
_cell.length_c   1.000
_cell.angle_alpha   90.00
_cell.angle_beta   90.00
_cell.angle_gamma   90.00
#
_symmetry.space_group_name_H-M   'P 1'
#
loop_
_entity.id
_entity.type
_entity.pdbx_description
1 polymer ?
#
loop_
_entity_poly.entity_id
_entity_poly.type
_entity_poly.pdbx_seq_one_letter_code
_entity_poly.pdbx_strand_id
1 'polypeptide(L)'
;MKNALHNPFDFIKQNTIIETPSLVPEIPLYLATEITPIWQASESFLEQTGIEPPFWAFAWPGSQLIARFMLDNPHYVQNKRIWDIACGCGLAGIAAAKSNASYVLANDIDPMAITASQINADLNQIQLETTINNLIGTKPDCDLLVIGDVCYNKEMADTIIPWLLECSQYCDVWLCDPGRHYAPKLELKILAQDHVPTTLELESQLSRKTTLFSLSNKTTPQT
;
A
#
# COMPACT_ATOMS: atom_id res chain seq x y z
N MET A 1 -19.80 19.58 11.70
CA MET A 1 -19.51 20.35 10.47
C MET A 1 -18.01 20.30 10.18
N LYS A 2 -17.63 19.73 9.02
CA LYS A 2 -16.67 20.29 8.04
C LYS A 2 -15.21 20.61 8.42
N ASN A 3 -14.74 20.48 9.65
CA ASN A 3 -13.41 21.01 10.00
C ASN A 3 -12.20 20.15 9.57
N ALA A 4 -12.29 18.81 9.55
CA ALA A 4 -11.18 17.97 9.06
C ALA A 4 -10.96 18.08 7.54
N LEU A 5 -12.04 18.30 6.79
CA LEU A 5 -12.02 18.38 5.31
C LEU A 5 -11.60 19.75 4.77
N HIS A 6 -11.49 20.79 5.59
CA HIS A 6 -11.14 22.14 5.11
C HIS A 6 -9.65 22.29 4.77
N ASN A 7 -8.78 21.46 5.34
CA ASN A 7 -7.38 21.31 4.93
C ASN A 7 -6.86 19.90 5.28
N PRO A 8 -7.00 18.91 4.36
CA PRO A 8 -6.50 17.54 4.55
C PRO A 8 -5.03 17.47 4.97
N PHE A 9 -4.20 18.38 4.46
CA PHE A 9 -2.77 18.43 4.78
C PHE A 9 -2.49 18.75 6.24
N ASP A 10 -3.13 19.80 6.75
CA ASP A 10 -3.00 20.19 8.16
C ASP A 10 -3.59 19.11 9.07
N PHE A 11 -4.72 18.51 8.67
CA PHE A 11 -5.34 17.44 9.43
C PHE A 11 -4.39 16.25 9.61
N ILE A 12 -3.77 15.77 8.52
CA ILE A 12 -2.80 14.67 8.59
C ILE A 12 -1.65 15.03 9.52
N LYS A 13 -1.01 16.19 9.32
CA LYS A 13 0.13 16.60 10.15
C LYS A 13 -0.20 16.79 11.64
N GLN A 14 -1.42 17.22 11.97
CA GLN A 14 -1.86 17.40 13.36
C GLN A 14 -2.22 16.07 14.04
N ASN A 15 -2.57 15.05 13.26
CA ASN A 15 -3.07 13.77 13.76
C ASN A 15 -2.09 12.62 13.54
N THR A 16 -0.89 12.90 13.05
CA THR A 16 0.18 11.92 12.82
C THR A 16 1.49 12.46 13.35
N ILE A 17 2.49 11.59 13.47
CA ILE A 17 3.87 11.95 13.78
C ILE A 17 4.80 11.39 12.71
N ILE A 18 6.00 11.96 12.58
CA ILE A 18 7.01 11.40 11.68
C ILE A 18 7.60 10.17 12.37
N GLU A 19 7.40 9.01 11.76
CA GLU A 19 7.88 7.71 12.21
C GLU A 19 8.46 6.91 11.05
N THR A 20 9.16 5.83 11.38
CA THR A 20 9.76 4.95 10.38
C THR A 20 9.21 3.53 10.51
N PRO A 21 8.70 2.89 9.44
CA PRO A 21 8.22 1.52 9.51
C PRO A 21 9.36 0.53 9.82
N SER A 22 9.06 -0.52 10.58
CA SER A 22 10.05 -1.46 11.13
C SER A 22 10.95 -2.11 10.07
N LEU A 23 10.41 -2.47 8.90
CA LEU A 23 11.22 -3.09 7.84
C LEU A 23 11.97 -2.09 6.97
N VAL A 24 11.54 -0.83 6.93
CA VAL A 24 12.07 0.19 6.02
C VAL A 24 12.37 1.48 6.78
N PRO A 25 13.33 1.43 7.75
CA PRO A 25 13.66 2.58 8.58
C PRO A 25 14.21 3.78 7.80
N GLU A 26 14.60 3.58 6.53
CA GLU A 26 15.14 4.61 5.65
C GLU A 26 14.06 5.51 5.01
N ILE A 27 12.78 5.15 5.15
CA ILE A 27 11.63 5.90 4.62
C ILE A 27 10.80 6.46 5.78
N PRO A 28 11.07 7.69 6.24
CA PRO A 28 10.20 8.35 7.21
C PRO A 28 8.84 8.69 6.59
N LEU A 29 7.78 8.54 7.38
CA LEU A 29 6.40 8.80 6.98
C LEU A 29 5.65 9.50 8.13
N TYR A 30 4.62 10.27 7.79
CA TYR A 30 3.59 10.69 8.71
C TYR A 30 2.65 9.52 8.99
N LEU A 31 2.75 8.94 10.18
CA LEU A 31 1.94 7.79 10.62
C LEU A 31 1.18 8.11 11.92
N ALA A 32 0.01 7.50 12.07
CA ALA A 32 -0.69 7.48 13.34
C ALA A 32 -0.04 6.43 14.26
N THR A 33 0.07 6.77 15.54
CA THR A 33 0.59 5.90 16.60
C THR A 33 -0.34 5.93 17.81
N GLU A 34 -0.10 5.09 18.82
CA GLU A 34 -0.92 5.00 20.04
C GLU A 34 -1.14 6.33 20.76
N ILE A 35 -0.23 7.28 20.58
CA ILE A 35 -0.28 8.61 21.19
C ILE A 35 -1.00 9.66 20.33
N THR A 36 -1.40 9.31 19.10
CA THR A 36 -2.04 10.26 18.19
C THR A 36 -3.56 10.31 18.40
N PRO A 37 -4.19 11.51 18.30
CA PRO A 37 -5.62 11.66 18.53
C PRO A 37 -6.49 10.80 17.60
N ILE A 38 -6.06 10.62 16.34
CA ILE A 38 -6.81 9.83 15.35
C ILE A 38 -6.78 8.33 15.64
N TRP A 39 -5.74 7.84 16.32
CA TRP A 39 -5.67 6.45 16.80
C TRP A 39 -6.57 6.21 18.01
N GLN A 40 -6.71 7.22 18.87
CA GLN A 40 -7.54 7.16 20.08
C GLN A 40 -9.01 7.47 19.82
N ALA A 41 -9.33 7.97 18.62
CA ALA A 41 -10.70 8.25 18.20
C ALA A 41 -11.49 6.94 18.13
N SER A 42 -12.65 6.89 18.79
CA SER A 42 -13.55 5.75 18.65
C SER A 42 -14.09 5.67 17.22
N GLU A 43 -14.39 4.47 16.73
CA GLU A 43 -15.07 4.27 15.44
C GLU A 43 -16.33 5.15 15.33
N SER A 44 -17.10 5.25 16.42
CA SER A 44 -18.28 6.12 16.50
C SER A 44 -17.97 7.62 16.36
N PHE A 45 -16.80 8.10 16.79
CA PHE A 45 -16.37 9.49 16.61
C PHE A 45 -15.91 9.73 15.16
N LEU A 46 -15.19 8.77 14.58
CA LEU A 46 -14.77 8.79 13.17
C LEU A 46 -16.01 8.82 12.25
N GLU A 47 -16.98 7.94 12.47
CA GLU A 47 -18.26 7.93 11.75
C GLU A 47 -19.04 9.25 11.90
N GLN A 48 -19.17 9.78 13.12
CA GLN A 48 -19.87 11.06 13.37
C GLN A 48 -19.16 12.26 12.73
N THR A 49 -17.85 12.17 12.51
CA THR A 49 -17.05 13.19 11.82
C THR A 49 -16.96 12.97 10.32
N GLY A 50 -17.51 11.85 9.80
CA GLY A 50 -17.48 11.48 8.38
C GLY A 50 -16.10 11.02 7.92
N ILE A 51 -15.28 10.52 8.84
CA ILE A 51 -13.95 9.98 8.60
C ILE A 51 -14.11 8.46 8.57
N GLU A 52 -13.89 7.85 7.40
CA GLU A 52 -13.74 6.40 7.30
C GLU A 52 -12.53 5.95 8.14
N PRO A 53 -12.48 4.68 8.62
CA PRO A 53 -11.34 4.20 9.37
C PRO A 53 -10.01 4.57 8.68
N PRO A 54 -9.07 5.24 9.37
CA PRO A 54 -7.94 5.93 8.76
C PRO A 54 -6.83 4.96 8.35
N PHE A 55 -7.13 3.94 7.55
CA PHE A 55 -6.19 2.91 7.13
C PHE A 55 -4.96 3.52 6.44
N TRP A 56 -5.11 4.67 5.78
CA TRP A 56 -4.02 5.45 5.19
C TRP A 56 -2.99 5.96 6.19
N ALA A 57 -3.29 6.00 7.48
CA ALA A 57 -2.40 6.51 8.51
C ALA A 57 -1.35 5.49 8.97
N PHE A 58 -1.32 4.29 8.40
CA PHE A 58 -0.43 3.20 8.81
C PHE A 58 0.42 2.67 7.65
N ALA A 59 1.61 2.20 8.00
CA ALA A 59 2.44 1.38 7.13
C ALA A 59 2.08 -0.09 7.34
N TRP A 60 1.13 -0.61 6.56
CA TRP A 60 0.65 -1.98 6.69
C TRP A 60 1.73 -3.02 6.36
N PRO A 61 1.66 -4.24 6.95
CA PRO A 61 2.67 -5.27 6.76
C PRO A 61 3.01 -5.58 5.30
N GLY A 62 2.00 -5.70 4.42
CA GLY A 62 2.21 -5.96 3.00
C GLY A 62 2.96 -4.82 2.32
N SER A 63 2.57 -3.57 2.54
CA SER A 63 3.29 -2.40 2.00
C SER A 63 4.75 -2.32 2.48
N GLN A 64 5.03 -2.68 3.74
CA GLN A 64 6.39 -2.73 4.28
C GLN A 64 7.24 -3.81 3.60
N LEU A 65 6.69 -5.02 3.40
CA LEU A 65 7.42 -6.10 2.74
C LEU A 65 7.66 -5.80 1.25
N ILE A 66 6.68 -5.21 0.55
CA ILE A 66 6.85 -4.74 -0.83
C ILE A 66 7.99 -3.73 -0.90
N ALA A 67 7.95 -2.69 -0.05
CA ALA A 67 8.95 -1.63 -0.03
C ALA A 67 10.35 -2.19 0.26
N ARG A 68 10.48 -3.04 1.28
CA ARG A 68 11.76 -3.69 1.62
C ARG A 68 12.31 -4.48 0.43
N PHE A 69 11.45 -5.29 -0.21
CA PHE A 69 11.85 -6.10 -1.35
C PHE A 69 12.34 -5.25 -2.53
N MET A 70 11.67 -4.14 -2.83
CA MET A 70 12.10 -3.20 -3.89
C MET A 70 13.47 -2.57 -3.60
N LEU A 71 13.66 -2.08 -2.37
CA LEU A 71 14.92 -1.44 -1.96
C LEU A 71 16.10 -2.41 -2.00
N ASP A 72 15.89 -3.67 -1.62
CA ASP A 72 16.93 -4.71 -1.67
C ASP A 72 17.18 -5.23 -3.09
N ASN A 73 16.19 -5.12 -3.97
CA ASN A 73 16.22 -5.68 -5.33
C ASN A 73 15.80 -4.63 -6.38
N PRO A 74 16.55 -3.51 -6.50
CA PRO A 74 16.15 -2.39 -7.37
C PRO A 74 16.02 -2.79 -8.85
N HIS A 75 16.71 -3.84 -9.29
CA HIS A 75 16.61 -4.37 -10.66
C HIS A 75 15.20 -4.83 -11.07
N TYR A 76 14.30 -5.11 -10.12
CA TYR A 76 12.91 -5.42 -10.43
C TYR A 76 12.08 -4.19 -10.81
N VAL A 77 12.49 -3.00 -10.40
CA VAL A 77 11.71 -1.76 -10.46
C VAL A 77 12.40 -0.62 -11.21
N GLN A 78 13.72 -0.66 -11.31
CA GLN A 78 14.51 0.38 -11.97
C GLN A 78 14.06 0.57 -13.42
N ASN A 79 13.89 1.83 -13.82
CA ASN A 79 13.43 2.29 -15.13
C ASN A 79 12.01 1.83 -15.54
N LYS A 80 11.24 1.21 -14.63
CA LYS A 80 9.88 0.76 -14.90
C LYS A 80 8.82 1.79 -14.53
N ARG A 81 7.68 1.73 -15.23
CA ARG A 81 6.42 2.38 -14.85
C ARG A 81 5.72 1.50 -13.83
N ILE A 82 5.41 2.05 -12.66
CA ILE A 82 4.82 1.31 -11.54
C ILE A 82 3.48 1.90 -11.15
N TRP A 83 2.48 1.03 -10.96
CA TRP A 83 1.21 1.38 -10.32
C TRP A 83 1.20 0.81 -8.91
N ASP A 84 1.04 1.67 -7.91
CA ASP A 84 0.83 1.33 -6.51
C ASP A 84 -0.68 1.47 -6.20
N ILE A 85 -1.41 0.35 -6.21
CA ILE A 85 -2.87 0.32 -6.08
C ILE A 85 -3.26 0.16 -4.62
N ALA A 86 -4.28 0.91 -4.19
CA ALA A 86 -4.67 1.05 -2.78
C ALA A 86 -3.46 1.47 -1.92
N CYS A 87 -2.79 2.55 -2.35
CA CYS A 87 -1.46 2.91 -1.87
C CYS A 87 -1.43 3.34 -0.39
N GLY A 88 -2.57 3.70 0.21
CA GLY A 88 -2.64 4.14 1.61
C GLY A 88 -1.66 5.30 1.88
N CYS A 89 -0.70 5.09 2.78
CA CYS A 89 0.34 6.08 3.12
C CYS A 89 1.39 6.31 2.01
N GLY A 90 1.36 5.56 0.91
CA GLY A 90 2.25 5.72 -0.26
C GLY A 90 3.61 5.02 -0.14
N LEU A 91 3.81 4.17 0.86
CA LEU A 91 5.11 3.56 1.17
C LEU A 91 5.72 2.80 -0.01
N ALA A 92 4.95 1.93 -0.67
CA ALA A 92 5.44 1.13 -1.79
C ALA A 92 5.83 2.01 -2.99
N GLY A 93 5.00 3.00 -3.34
CA GLY A 93 5.32 3.98 -4.38
C GLY A 93 6.58 4.80 -4.10
N ILE A 94 6.79 5.24 -2.85
CA ILE A 94 8.01 5.96 -2.44
C ILE A 94 9.24 5.06 -2.56
N ALA A 95 9.14 3.80 -2.13
CA ALA A 95 10.22 2.83 -2.24
C ALA A 95 10.59 2.53 -3.71
N ALA A 96 9.58 2.39 -4.58
CA ALA A 96 9.76 2.25 -6.01
C ALA A 96 10.53 3.43 -6.62
N ALA A 97 10.12 4.66 -6.30
CA ALA A 97 10.79 5.87 -6.79
C ALA A 97 12.24 5.98 -6.28
N LYS A 98 12.48 5.71 -4.98
CA LYS A 98 13.84 5.64 -4.41
C LYS A 98 14.70 4.54 -5.06
N SER A 99 14.07 3.50 -5.60
CA SER A 99 14.71 2.41 -6.35
C SER A 99 14.85 2.71 -7.86
N ASN A 100 14.70 3.97 -8.26
CA ASN A 100 14.85 4.48 -9.62
C ASN A 100 13.80 3.97 -10.62
N ALA A 101 12.55 3.74 -10.17
CA ALA A 101 11.43 3.63 -11.10
C ALA A 101 11.36 4.86 -12.02
N SER A 102 11.05 4.67 -13.30
CA SER A 102 10.96 5.79 -14.25
C SER A 102 9.70 6.62 -14.03
N TYR A 103 8.68 5.99 -13.45
CA TYR A 103 7.38 6.60 -13.21
C TYR A 103 6.63 5.80 -12.13
N VAL A 104 5.93 6.49 -11.24
CA VAL A 104 5.07 5.87 -10.22
C VAL A 104 3.72 6.58 -10.20
N LEU A 105 2.65 5.81 -10.36
CA LEU A 105 1.28 6.22 -10.11
C LEU A 105 0.81 5.61 -8.78
N ALA A 106 0.58 6.43 -7.76
CA ALA A 106 -0.05 6.04 -6.52
C ALA A 106 -1.57 6.22 -6.62
N ASN A 107 -2.32 5.14 -6.44
CA ASN A 107 -3.77 5.12 -6.58
C ASN A 107 -4.43 4.69 -5.28
N ASP A 108 -5.44 5.45 -4.87
CA ASP A 108 -6.36 5.07 -3.80
C ASP A 108 -7.69 5.79 -4.01
N ILE A 109 -8.81 5.10 -3.78
CA ILE A 109 -10.14 5.70 -3.92
C ILE A 109 -10.44 6.70 -2.80
N ASP A 110 -9.70 6.64 -1.68
CA ASP A 110 -9.79 7.60 -0.59
C ASP A 110 -8.91 8.84 -0.88
N PRO A 111 -9.50 10.04 -1.02
CA PRO A 111 -8.74 11.27 -1.18
C PRO A 111 -7.79 11.58 -0.02
N MET A 112 -8.08 11.11 1.20
CA MET A 112 -7.19 11.27 2.35
C MET A 112 -5.93 10.42 2.18
N ALA A 113 -6.03 9.22 1.62
CA ALA A 113 -4.88 8.38 1.29
C ALA A 113 -4.00 9.02 0.22
N ILE A 114 -4.59 9.59 -0.83
CA ILE A 114 -3.83 10.35 -1.83
C ILE A 114 -3.14 11.57 -1.20
N THR A 115 -3.81 12.28 -0.29
CA THR A 115 -3.17 13.39 0.42
C THR A 115 -2.01 12.90 1.30
N ALA A 116 -2.18 11.80 2.04
CA ALA A 116 -1.15 11.23 2.89
C ALA A 116 0.07 10.77 2.08
N SER A 117 -0.16 10.10 0.94
CA SER A 117 0.92 9.65 0.06
C SER A 117 1.71 10.82 -0.53
N GLN A 118 1.06 11.92 -0.91
CA GLN A 118 1.73 13.15 -1.37
C GLN A 118 2.59 13.79 -0.27
N ILE A 119 2.06 13.93 0.95
CA ILE A 119 2.81 14.48 2.08
C ILE A 119 4.05 13.63 2.40
N ASN A 120 3.88 12.32 2.36
CA ASN A 120 4.97 11.37 2.61
C ASN A 120 6.00 11.37 1.48
N ALA A 121 5.58 11.53 0.23
CA ALA A 121 6.47 11.69 -0.91
C ALA A 121 7.30 12.98 -0.77
N ASP A 122 6.66 14.10 -0.43
CA ASP A 122 7.33 15.37 -0.18
C ASP A 122 8.36 15.27 0.96
N LEU A 123 8.00 14.61 2.07
CA LEU A 123 8.91 14.34 3.20
C LEU A 123 10.16 13.57 2.74
N ASN A 124 10.01 12.69 1.75
CA ASN A 124 11.07 11.89 1.16
C ASN A 124 11.76 12.52 -0.05
N GLN A 125 11.37 13.74 -0.44
CA GLN A 125 11.84 14.45 -1.63
C GLN A 125 11.59 13.66 -2.93
N ILE A 126 10.45 12.97 -2.99
CA ILE A 126 9.99 12.17 -4.13
C ILE A 126 8.75 12.81 -4.73
N GLN A 127 8.61 12.73 -6.05
CA GLN A 127 7.38 13.06 -6.75
C GLN A 127 6.66 11.77 -7.15
N LEU A 128 5.35 11.70 -6.86
CA LEU A 128 4.46 10.64 -7.31
C LEU A 128 3.34 11.27 -8.15
N GLU A 129 2.96 10.63 -9.24
CA GLU A 129 1.65 10.92 -9.84
C GLU A 129 0.58 10.23 -8.99
N THR A 130 -0.58 10.85 -8.85
CA THR A 130 -1.64 10.33 -7.98
C THR A 130 -3.00 10.39 -8.64
N THR A 131 -3.86 9.41 -8.35
CA THR A 131 -5.26 9.43 -8.82
C THR A 131 -6.23 8.79 -7.82
N ILE A 132 -7.41 9.40 -7.69
CA ILE A 132 -8.53 8.87 -6.91
C ILE A 132 -9.50 7.98 -7.71
N ASN A 133 -9.22 7.79 -9.00
CA ASN A 133 -10.09 7.00 -9.85
C ASN A 133 -10.06 5.53 -9.41
N ASN A 134 -11.21 4.87 -9.46
CA ASN A 134 -11.24 3.42 -9.31
C ASN A 134 -10.62 2.76 -10.56
N LEU A 135 -9.46 2.12 -10.38
CA LEU A 135 -8.75 1.44 -11.46
C LEU A 135 -9.11 -0.05 -11.59
N ILE A 136 -9.88 -0.59 -10.65
CA ILE A 136 -10.32 -2.00 -10.71
C ILE A 136 -11.16 -2.23 -11.96
N GLY A 137 -10.84 -3.27 -12.71
CA GLY A 137 -11.47 -3.60 -13.99
C GLY A 137 -10.91 -2.82 -15.19
N THR A 138 -9.96 -1.91 -14.99
CA THR A 138 -9.25 -1.24 -16.08
C THR A 138 -8.04 -2.05 -16.52
N LYS A 139 -7.59 -1.84 -17.76
CA LYS A 139 -6.34 -2.42 -18.27
C LYS A 139 -5.14 -1.58 -17.77
N PRO A 140 -4.10 -2.20 -17.20
CA PRO A 140 -2.94 -1.48 -16.69
C PRO A 140 -2.09 -0.88 -17.82
N ASP A 141 -1.55 0.32 -17.59
CA ASP A 141 -0.55 1.00 -18.42
C ASP A 141 0.77 1.17 -17.65
N CYS A 142 1.28 0.06 -17.14
CA CYS A 142 2.51 -0.02 -16.35
C CYS A 142 3.27 -1.31 -16.65
N ASP A 143 4.55 -1.34 -16.26
CA ASP A 143 5.36 -2.56 -16.35
C ASP A 143 5.14 -3.46 -15.12
N LEU A 144 4.85 -2.84 -13.97
CA LEU A 144 4.60 -3.52 -12.69
C LEU A 144 3.41 -2.87 -11.95
N LEU A 145 2.44 -3.68 -11.57
CA LEU A 145 1.37 -3.32 -10.64
C LEU A 145 1.66 -3.96 -9.28
N VAL A 146 1.63 -3.17 -8.22
CA VAL A 146 1.77 -3.66 -6.85
C VAL A 146 0.53 -3.32 -6.03
N ILE A 147 0.17 -4.23 -5.12
CA ILE A 147 -0.97 -4.08 -4.22
C ILE A 147 -0.73 -4.88 -2.94
N GLY A 148 -1.00 -4.29 -1.78
CA GLY A 148 -0.79 -4.89 -0.48
C GLY A 148 -2.04 -4.84 0.40
N ASP A 149 -2.23 -5.86 1.25
CA ASP A 149 -3.17 -5.83 2.38
C ASP A 149 -4.68 -5.69 2.04
N VAL A 150 -5.05 -5.83 0.76
CA VAL A 150 -6.44 -5.62 0.28
C VAL A 150 -7.40 -6.82 0.46
N CYS A 151 -6.90 -7.99 0.84
CA CYS A 151 -7.73 -9.19 1.06
C CYS A 151 -8.34 -9.26 2.48
N TYR A 152 -8.80 -8.12 3.01
CA TYR A 152 -9.33 -8.01 4.38
C TYR A 152 -10.76 -8.52 4.53
N ASN A 153 -11.57 -8.45 3.47
CA ASN A 153 -12.90 -9.02 3.44
C ASN A 153 -13.12 -9.82 2.14
N LYS A 154 -14.15 -10.68 2.16
CA LYS A 154 -14.45 -11.59 1.06
C LYS A 154 -14.84 -10.86 -0.22
N GLU A 155 -15.69 -9.86 -0.13
CA GLU A 155 -16.22 -9.12 -1.30
C GLU A 155 -15.10 -8.41 -2.07
N MET A 156 -14.16 -7.81 -1.34
CA MET A 156 -12.98 -7.17 -1.89
C MET A 156 -12.06 -8.21 -2.55
N ALA A 157 -11.78 -9.33 -1.90
CA ALA A 157 -10.96 -10.40 -2.46
C ALA A 157 -11.59 -11.01 -3.73
N ASP A 158 -12.90 -11.26 -3.72
CA ASP A 158 -13.65 -11.78 -4.88
C ASP A 158 -13.62 -10.82 -6.07
N THR A 159 -13.44 -9.52 -5.83
CA THR A 159 -13.36 -8.49 -6.88
C THR A 159 -11.93 -8.28 -7.37
N ILE A 160 -10.97 -8.15 -6.46
CA ILE A 160 -9.58 -7.80 -6.78
C ILE A 160 -8.85 -8.96 -7.43
N ILE A 161 -8.97 -10.19 -6.91
CA ILE A 161 -8.16 -11.32 -7.39
C ILE A 161 -8.40 -11.62 -8.88
N PRO A 162 -9.65 -11.69 -9.39
CA PRO A 162 -9.88 -11.87 -10.82
C PRO A 162 -9.25 -10.75 -11.67
N TRP A 163 -9.37 -9.50 -11.22
CA TRP A 163 -8.80 -8.36 -11.94
C TRP A 163 -7.26 -8.40 -11.96
N LEU A 164 -6.61 -8.77 -10.86
CA LEU A 164 -5.14 -8.93 -10.81
C LEU A 164 -4.66 -10.04 -11.75
N LEU A 165 -5.41 -11.15 -11.82
CA LEU A 165 -5.11 -12.24 -12.77
C LEU A 165 -5.25 -11.77 -14.22
N GLU A 166 -6.26 -10.97 -14.54
CA GLU A 166 -6.39 -10.35 -15.87
C GLU A 166 -5.22 -9.38 -16.15
N CYS A 167 -4.88 -8.51 -15.19
CA CYS A 167 -3.75 -7.58 -15.29
C CYS A 167 -2.41 -8.30 -15.57
N SER A 168 -2.23 -9.50 -15.02
CA SER A 168 -1.01 -10.31 -15.19
C SER A 168 -0.78 -10.80 -16.64
N GLN A 169 -1.75 -10.60 -17.54
CA GLN A 169 -1.58 -10.81 -18.97
C GLN A 169 -0.87 -9.64 -19.67
N TYR A 170 -0.83 -8.46 -19.04
CA TYR A 170 -0.32 -7.23 -19.64
C TYR A 170 0.94 -6.69 -18.95
N CYS A 171 1.08 -6.93 -17.64
CA CYS A 171 2.20 -6.46 -16.82
C CYS A 171 2.60 -7.50 -15.77
N ASP A 172 3.74 -7.29 -15.10
CA ASP A 172 4.04 -8.08 -13.90
C ASP A 172 3.12 -7.58 -12.76
N VAL A 173 2.60 -8.49 -11.93
CA VAL A 173 1.70 -8.13 -10.82
C VAL A 173 2.25 -8.71 -9.52
N TRP A 174 2.41 -7.86 -8.52
CA TRP A 174 2.77 -8.26 -7.16
C TRP A 174 1.61 -8.05 -6.20
N LEU A 175 1.25 -9.13 -5.50
CA LEU A 175 0.25 -9.12 -4.43
C LEU A 175 0.95 -9.45 -3.13
N CYS A 176 0.81 -8.59 -2.12
CA CYS A 176 1.32 -8.88 -0.78
C CYS A 176 0.19 -9.05 0.22
N ASP A 177 0.24 -10.13 1.00
CA ASP A 177 -0.80 -10.46 1.97
C ASP A 177 -0.19 -10.96 3.29
N PRO A 178 -0.68 -10.48 4.46
CA PRO A 178 -0.22 -10.90 5.79
C PRO A 178 -0.85 -12.22 6.29
N GLY A 179 -1.27 -13.10 5.38
CA GLY A 179 -1.89 -14.39 5.70
C GLY A 179 -3.37 -14.28 6.07
N ARG A 180 -4.10 -13.33 5.47
CA ARG A 180 -5.52 -13.10 5.74
C ARG A 180 -6.37 -14.23 5.18
N HIS A 181 -7.53 -14.45 5.82
CA HIS A 181 -8.40 -15.60 5.54
C HIS A 181 -8.86 -15.70 4.07
N TYR A 182 -8.97 -14.55 3.40
CA TYR A 182 -9.47 -14.44 2.03
C TYR A 182 -8.38 -14.38 0.96
N ALA A 183 -7.10 -14.56 1.34
CA ALA A 183 -6.01 -14.64 0.39
C ALA A 183 -6.22 -15.80 -0.60
N PRO A 184 -5.83 -15.64 -1.88
CA PRO A 184 -6.05 -16.65 -2.90
C PRO A 184 -5.27 -17.94 -2.57
N LYS A 185 -5.95 -19.09 -2.67
CA LYS A 185 -5.33 -20.44 -2.56
C LYS A 185 -4.67 -20.90 -3.87
N LEU A 186 -4.24 -19.95 -4.69
CA LEU A 186 -3.59 -20.21 -5.97
C LEU A 186 -2.12 -20.57 -5.72
N GLU A 187 -1.55 -21.46 -6.52
CA GLU A 187 -0.10 -21.68 -6.53
C GLU A 187 0.59 -20.48 -7.19
N LEU A 188 0.88 -19.46 -6.39
CA LEU A 188 1.57 -18.25 -6.82
C LEU A 188 3.05 -18.35 -6.51
N LYS A 189 3.89 -17.76 -7.38
CA LYS A 189 5.32 -17.68 -7.13
C LYS A 189 5.58 -16.76 -5.94
N ILE A 190 6.19 -17.28 -4.88
CA ILE A 190 6.65 -16.46 -3.74
C ILE A 190 7.92 -15.72 -4.15
N LEU A 191 7.92 -14.40 -3.99
CA LEU A 191 9.11 -13.55 -4.16
C LEU A 191 9.84 -13.35 -2.84
N ALA A 192 9.08 -13.11 -1.77
CA ALA A 192 9.61 -12.92 -0.42
C ALA A 192 8.57 -13.34 0.62
N GLN A 193 9.05 -13.69 1.80
CA GLN A 193 8.22 -13.97 2.95
C GLN A 193 8.98 -13.56 4.20
N ASP A 194 8.31 -12.83 5.10
CA ASP A 194 8.91 -12.37 6.35
C ASP A 194 7.88 -12.25 7.46
N HIS A 195 8.36 -12.10 8.69
CA HIS A 195 7.56 -11.76 9.86
C HIS A 195 7.64 -10.26 10.10
N VAL A 196 6.58 -9.55 9.73
CA VAL A 196 6.53 -8.10 9.92
C VAL A 196 6.06 -7.81 11.35
N PRO A 197 6.79 -7.02 12.14
CA PRO A 197 6.32 -6.58 13.45
C PRO A 197 5.04 -5.75 13.34
N THR A 198 4.08 -6.01 14.23
CA THR A 198 2.78 -5.33 14.29
C THR A 198 2.42 -5.04 15.75
N THR A 199 1.37 -4.24 15.98
CA THR A 199 0.81 -4.05 17.33
C THR A 199 -0.41 -4.94 17.53
N LEU A 200 -0.73 -5.24 18.80
CA LEU A 200 -1.93 -6.02 19.14
C LEU A 200 -3.21 -5.28 18.72
N GLU A 201 -3.15 -3.97 18.72
CA GLU A 201 -4.23 -3.07 18.39
C GLU A 201 -4.49 -3.05 16.87
N LEU A 202 -3.43 -3.07 16.05
CA LEU A 202 -3.55 -3.01 14.58
C LEU A 202 -3.95 -4.37 13.99
N GLU A 203 -3.37 -5.46 14.50
CA GLU A 203 -3.44 -6.79 13.86
C GLU A 203 -3.79 -7.93 14.84
N SER A 204 -4.11 -7.63 16.10
CA SER A 204 -4.36 -8.63 17.16
C SER A 204 -3.19 -9.57 17.42
N GLN A 205 -2.02 -9.27 16.86
CA GLN A 205 -0.79 -10.06 16.94
C GLN A 205 0.41 -9.11 16.93
N LEU A 206 1.51 -9.53 17.57
CA LEU A 206 2.76 -8.76 17.59
C LEU A 206 3.59 -8.94 16.30
N SER A 207 3.20 -9.89 15.46
CA SER A 207 3.80 -10.10 14.15
C SER A 207 2.82 -10.79 13.21
N ARG A 208 2.90 -10.45 11.92
CA ARG A 208 2.20 -11.13 10.83
C ARG A 208 3.20 -11.79 9.89
N LYS A 209 3.00 -13.09 9.63
CA LYS A 209 3.68 -13.78 8.53
C LYS A 209 3.14 -13.23 7.20
N THR A 210 3.96 -12.45 6.54
CA THR A 210 3.58 -11.71 5.34
C THR A 210 4.29 -12.26 4.13
N THR A 211 3.57 -12.43 3.03
CA THR A 211 4.09 -13.07 1.82
C THR A 211 3.86 -12.17 0.62
N LEU A 212 4.92 -11.92 -0.13
CA LEU A 212 4.90 -11.24 -1.42
C LEU A 212 4.85 -12.27 -2.53
N PHE A 213 3.79 -12.22 -3.33
CA PHE A 213 3.56 -13.11 -4.45
C PHE A 213 3.75 -12.37 -5.77
N SER A 214 4.28 -13.07 -6.77
CA SER A 214 4.25 -12.66 -8.17
C SER A 214 3.16 -13.42 -8.91
N LEU A 215 2.30 -12.69 -9.59
CA LEU A 215 1.38 -13.20 -10.60
C LEU A 215 2.01 -12.89 -11.94
N SER A 216 2.41 -13.92 -12.68
CA SER A 216 2.96 -13.77 -14.03
C SER A 216 2.32 -14.80 -14.93
N ASN A 217 1.60 -14.34 -15.95
CA ASN A 217 1.05 -15.20 -16.99
C ASN A 217 1.99 -15.34 -18.21
N LYS A 218 3.23 -14.85 -18.09
CA LYS A 218 4.28 -15.11 -19.07
C LYS A 218 4.55 -16.61 -19.03
N THR A 219 3.90 -17.35 -19.93
CA THR A 219 4.38 -18.64 -20.41
C THR A 219 5.82 -18.42 -20.80
N THR A 220 6.75 -18.81 -19.93
CA THR A 220 8.16 -18.91 -20.30
C THR A 220 8.19 -19.79 -21.54
N PRO A 221 8.66 -19.31 -22.71
CA PRO A 221 8.99 -20.23 -23.78
C PRO A 221 10.06 -21.14 -23.19
N GLN A 222 9.77 -22.43 -23.05
CA GLN A 222 10.82 -23.41 -22.79
C GLN A 222 11.74 -23.36 -24.01
N THR A 223 12.89 -22.70 -23.87
CA THR A 223 14.03 -22.83 -24.76
C THR A 223 14.85 -24.03 -24.36
#